data_AF-A0A4P9Z7U4-F1
#
_entry.id   AF-A0A4P9Z7U4-F1
#
_cell.length_a   1.000
_cell.length_b   1.000
_cell.length_c   1.000
_cell.angle_alpha   90.00
_cell.angle_beta   90.00
_cell.angle_gamma   90.00
#
_symmetry.space_group_name_H-M   'P 1'
#
loop_
_entity.id
_entity.type
_entity.pdbx_description
1 polymer ?
#
loop_
_entity_poly.entity_id
_entity_poly.type
_entity_poly.pdbx_seq_one_letter_code
_entity_poly.pdbx_strand_id
1 'polypeptide(L)'
;MLTTRTDSYASKEFEDEILRLARDPELNRQRNKTSRLVLLIQNFSVAERKVARLCHLSLKILQTLEKIELNLKNWAFLSLDINSANHFDASNSDEIKLFNTNVSVRILSSCQELTVKLNKVSADIDFITKALRSLTPIEYISDSGTLLTSLTLRSIRLKDKLRRKVTIAYLKATLITIGTDLEVMLSDGLDEQQATISSYRQFVVSLLGQLNQAVEDENEEDINECFAVISDMKQMFDAFKLETAQKFTKDLLVASKTRDEGFLTLDGSEFTINDDLTWTSQGSLPLYLRPVVRSITRPSSADGENEHHSKGLVLSFASNSILQRSTISEELPYLMLAFNLAKSLEDDM
;
A
#
# COMPACT_ATOMS: atom_id res chain seq x y z
N MET A 1 -3.18 45.34 63.42
CA MET A 1 -2.54 44.06 63.07
C MET A 1 -3.37 43.41 61.99
N LEU A 2 -2.88 43.49 60.75
CA LEU A 2 -3.41 42.80 59.58
C LEU A 2 -2.66 41.47 59.47
N THR A 3 -3.36 40.35 59.59
CA THR A 3 -2.80 39.04 59.23
C THR A 3 -3.69 38.42 58.18
N THR A 4 -3.07 38.28 57.01
CA THR A 4 -3.56 37.89 55.71
C THR A 4 -4.05 36.44 55.70
N ARG A 5 -5.31 36.28 55.31
CA ARG A 5 -5.89 35.01 54.87
C ARG A 5 -5.29 34.70 53.50
N THR A 6 -4.30 33.81 53.45
CA THR A 6 -3.78 33.24 52.21
C THR A 6 -4.80 32.22 51.70
N ASP A 7 -5.76 32.69 50.91
CA ASP A 7 -6.62 31.80 50.14
C ASP A 7 -5.75 31.10 49.09
N SER A 8 -5.60 29.80 49.29
CA SER A 8 -5.06 28.83 48.34
C SER A 8 -5.97 28.83 47.10
N TYR A 9 -5.63 29.63 46.09
CA TYR A 9 -6.10 29.44 44.74
C TYR A 9 -5.39 28.21 44.15
N ALA A 10 -5.86 27.03 44.53
CA ALA A 10 -5.68 25.84 43.73
C ALA A 10 -6.29 26.14 42.36
N SER A 11 -5.44 26.39 41.37
CA SER A 11 -5.78 26.48 39.96
C SER A 11 -6.54 25.23 39.56
N LYS A 12 -7.88 25.29 39.61
CA LYS A 12 -8.72 24.38 38.83
C LYS A 12 -8.27 24.59 37.39
N GLU A 13 -7.56 23.63 36.83
CA GLU A 13 -7.34 23.55 35.40
C GLU A 13 -8.72 23.67 34.75
N PHE A 14 -9.00 24.85 34.18
CA PHE A 14 -10.19 25.07 33.36
C PHE A 14 -9.94 24.32 32.05
N GLU A 15 -10.13 23.01 32.09
CA GLU A 15 -10.11 22.19 30.89
C GLU A 15 -11.47 22.33 30.22
N ASP A 16 -11.48 22.93 29.04
CA ASP A 16 -12.68 23.12 28.23
C ASP A 16 -13.40 21.78 28.00
N GLU A 17 -14.67 21.72 28.37
CA GLU A 17 -15.49 20.50 28.28
C GLU A 17 -15.61 19.99 26.84
N ILE A 18 -15.53 20.87 25.84
CA ILE A 18 -15.51 20.55 24.42
C ILE A 18 -14.21 19.83 24.06
N LEU A 19 -13.07 20.39 24.49
CA LEU A 19 -11.75 19.78 24.28
C LEU A 19 -11.60 18.46 25.02
N ARG A 20 -12.12 18.36 26.25
CA ARG A 20 -12.12 17.11 27.02
C ARG A 20 -12.88 16.00 26.30
N LEU A 21 -14.06 16.30 25.77
CA LEU A 21 -14.86 15.35 24.99
C LEU A 21 -14.17 14.99 23.66
N ALA A 22 -13.62 15.97 22.95
CA ALA A 22 -12.96 15.74 21.66
C ALA A 22 -11.68 14.89 21.78
N ARG A 23 -10.94 15.04 22.89
CA ARG A 23 -9.72 14.29 23.20
C ARG A 23 -9.97 12.91 23.81
N ASP A 24 -11.19 12.63 24.27
CA ASP A 24 -11.52 11.37 24.94
C ASP A 24 -11.35 10.16 23.99
N PRO A 25 -10.43 9.22 24.27
CA PRO A 25 -10.20 8.05 23.42
C PRO A 25 -11.45 7.17 23.24
N GLU A 26 -12.40 7.21 24.17
CA GLU A 26 -13.64 6.42 24.17
C GLU A 26 -14.86 7.19 23.60
N LEU A 27 -14.65 8.37 23.01
CA LEU A 27 -15.69 9.29 22.52
C LEU A 27 -16.79 8.61 21.69
N ASN A 28 -16.43 7.67 20.83
CA ASN A 28 -17.34 6.96 19.92
C ASN A 28 -17.75 5.56 20.43
N ARG A 29 -17.07 5.03 21.46
CA ARG A 29 -17.49 3.80 22.16
C ARG A 29 -18.64 4.08 23.11
N GLN A 30 -18.70 5.29 23.67
CA GLN A 30 -19.77 5.72 24.56
C GLN A 30 -20.79 6.59 23.82
N ARG A 31 -21.93 5.99 23.47
CA ARG A 31 -23.04 6.65 22.76
C ARG A 31 -23.44 7.99 23.39
N ASN A 32 -23.42 8.07 24.72
CA ASN A 32 -23.75 9.29 25.46
C ASN A 32 -22.79 10.46 25.17
N LYS A 33 -21.48 10.17 25.04
CA LYS A 33 -20.46 11.20 24.75
C LYS A 33 -20.54 11.65 23.29
N THR A 34 -20.76 10.71 22.36
CA THR A 34 -21.01 11.05 20.95
C THR A 34 -22.27 11.91 20.80
N SER A 35 -23.37 11.55 21.46
CA SER A 35 -24.61 12.33 21.45
C SER A 35 -24.41 13.73 22.04
N ARG A 36 -23.63 13.85 23.13
CA ARG A 36 -23.30 15.16 23.72
C ARG A 36 -22.47 16.02 22.78
N LEU A 37 -21.51 15.45 22.06
CA LEU A 37 -20.73 16.17 21.04
C LEU A 37 -21.60 16.62 19.86
N VAL A 38 -22.51 15.76 19.39
CA VAL A 38 -23.45 16.12 18.30
C VAL A 38 -24.36 17.28 18.72
N LEU A 39 -24.88 17.26 19.95
CA LEU A 39 -25.69 18.36 20.49
C LEU A 39 -24.88 19.66 20.58
N LEU A 40 -23.61 19.60 20.99
CA LEU A 40 -22.71 20.76 20.99
C LEU A 40 -22.52 21.32 19.58
N ILE A 41 -22.29 20.47 18.59
CA ILE A 41 -22.11 20.92 17.19
C ILE A 41 -23.40 21.52 16.62
N GLN A 42 -24.58 21.00 17.02
CA GLN A 42 -25.88 21.53 16.61
C GLN A 42 -26.19 22.90 17.23
N ASN A 43 -25.64 23.19 18.41
CA ASN A 43 -25.83 24.45 19.13
C ASN A 43 -24.84 25.56 18.73
N PHE A 44 -23.93 25.29 17.77
CA PHE A 44 -23.06 26.34 17.24
C PHE A 44 -23.85 27.46 16.57
N SER A 45 -23.28 28.66 16.62
CA SER A 45 -23.93 29.85 16.10
C SER A 45 -24.23 29.71 14.61
N VAL A 46 -25.26 30.41 14.12
CA VAL A 46 -25.63 30.39 12.70
C VAL A 46 -24.49 30.84 11.78
N ALA A 47 -23.61 31.73 12.28
CA ALA A 47 -22.42 32.18 11.57
C ALA A 47 -21.43 31.03 11.32
N GLU A 48 -21.40 30.02 12.19
CA GLU A 48 -20.45 28.90 12.16
C GLU A 48 -21.02 27.65 11.47
N ARG A 49 -22.17 27.74 10.80
CA ARG A 49 -22.79 26.57 10.11
C ARG A 49 -21.83 25.84 9.17
N LYS A 50 -20.91 26.55 8.51
CA LYS A 50 -19.87 25.96 7.66
C LYS A 50 -18.95 25.06 8.48
N VAL A 51 -18.43 25.57 9.59
CA VAL A 51 -17.54 24.85 10.52
C VAL A 51 -18.28 23.69 11.18
N ALA A 52 -19.54 23.89 11.59
CA ALA A 52 -20.38 22.85 12.17
C ALA A 52 -20.60 21.64 11.22
N ARG A 53 -20.75 21.89 9.90
CA ARG A 53 -20.82 20.81 8.89
C ARG A 53 -19.50 20.05 8.78
N LEU A 54 -18.37 20.77 8.84
CA LEU A 54 -17.04 20.15 8.83
C LEU A 54 -16.80 19.32 10.09
N CYS A 55 -17.28 19.76 11.26
CA CYS A 55 -17.22 18.98 12.50
C CYS A 55 -18.00 17.66 12.38
N HIS A 56 -19.21 17.70 11.81
CA HIS A 56 -20.00 16.49 11.54
C HIS A 56 -19.28 15.52 10.60
N LEU A 57 -18.66 16.05 9.53
CA LEU A 57 -17.88 15.24 8.59
C LEU A 57 -16.66 14.62 9.28
N SER A 58 -15.93 15.40 10.08
CA SER A 58 -14.77 14.94 10.84
C SER A 58 -15.15 13.84 11.84
N LEU A 59 -16.29 13.98 12.52
CA LEU A 59 -16.82 12.94 13.41
C LEU A 59 -17.17 11.65 12.65
N LYS A 60 -17.79 11.76 11.46
CA LYS A 60 -18.12 10.61 10.62
C LYS A 60 -16.86 9.90 10.11
N ILE A 61 -15.82 10.65 9.77
CA ILE A 61 -14.51 10.10 9.42
C ILE A 61 -13.94 9.32 10.60
N LEU A 62 -13.93 9.91 11.80
CA LEU A 62 -13.43 9.27 13.00
C LEU A 62 -14.17 7.96 13.30
N GLN A 63 -15.49 7.95 13.19
CA GLN A 63 -16.30 6.72 13.33
C GLN A 63 -15.95 5.66 12.29
N THR A 64 -15.64 6.08 11.06
CA THR A 64 -15.23 5.15 9.99
C THR A 64 -13.86 4.55 10.28
N LEU A 65 -12.91 5.35 10.77
CA LEU A 65 -11.59 4.88 11.20
C LEU A 65 -11.69 3.90 12.36
N GLU A 66 -12.53 4.15 13.36
CA GLU A 66 -12.72 3.21 14.47
C GLU A 66 -13.38 1.89 14.05
N LYS A 67 -14.30 1.92 13.07
CA LYS A 67 -14.82 0.69 12.46
C LYS A 67 -13.72 -0.11 11.78
N ILE A 68 -12.79 0.56 11.10
CA ILE A 68 -11.59 -0.08 10.53
C ILE A 68 -10.71 -0.66 11.64
N GLU A 69 -10.51 0.06 12.75
CA GLU A 69 -9.77 -0.46 13.92
C GLU A 69 -10.40 -1.74 14.47
N LEU A 70 -11.74 -1.79 14.60
CA LEU A 70 -12.43 -3.00 15.05
C LEU A 70 -12.26 -4.16 14.07
N ASN A 71 -12.29 -3.90 12.76
CA ASN A 71 -12.03 -4.93 11.76
C ASN A 71 -10.61 -5.50 11.85
N LEU A 72 -9.62 -4.69 12.21
CA LEU A 72 -8.24 -5.14 12.45
C LEU A 72 -8.09 -5.95 13.74
N LYS A 73 -9.06 -5.91 14.65
CA LYS A 73 -9.11 -6.76 15.85
C LYS A 73 -9.84 -8.09 15.62
N ASN A 74 -10.21 -8.38 14.37
CA ASN A 74 -10.79 -9.67 14.01
C ASN A 74 -9.80 -10.80 14.31
N TRP A 75 -10.32 -11.97 14.68
CA TRP A 75 -9.53 -13.15 15.05
C TRP A 75 -8.50 -13.52 13.98
N ALA A 76 -8.78 -13.29 12.70
CA ALA A 76 -7.86 -13.59 11.61
C ALA A 76 -6.56 -12.77 11.75
N PHE A 77 -6.66 -11.46 11.98
CA PHE A 77 -5.50 -10.60 12.17
C PHE A 77 -4.72 -10.96 13.45
N LEU A 78 -5.44 -11.23 14.54
CA LEU A 78 -4.82 -11.67 15.80
C LEU A 78 -4.08 -13.02 15.64
N SER A 79 -4.69 -13.95 14.91
CA SER A 79 -4.09 -15.26 14.62
C SER A 79 -2.83 -15.12 13.79
N LEU A 80 -2.81 -14.22 12.80
CA LEU A 80 -1.62 -13.97 12.00
C LEU A 80 -0.48 -13.40 12.85
N ASP A 81 -0.77 -12.43 13.73
CA ASP A 81 0.25 -11.82 14.59
C ASP A 81 0.88 -12.82 15.57
N ILE A 82 0.07 -13.75 16.13
CA ILE A 82 0.56 -14.77 17.06
C ILE A 82 1.30 -15.89 16.32
N ASN A 83 0.76 -16.33 15.18
CA ASN A 83 1.29 -17.51 14.48
C ASN A 83 2.41 -17.17 13.49
N SER A 84 2.65 -15.90 13.15
CA SER A 84 3.68 -15.50 12.19
C SER A 84 5.08 -15.91 12.60
N ALA A 85 5.38 -15.96 13.91
CA ALA A 85 6.71 -16.35 14.39
C ALA A 85 7.00 -17.84 14.19
N ASN A 86 5.97 -18.69 14.25
CA ASN A 86 6.12 -20.14 14.28
C ASN A 86 5.73 -20.82 12.97
N HIS A 87 5.19 -20.07 11.99
CA HIS A 87 4.62 -20.66 10.76
C HIS A 87 5.57 -21.62 10.03
N PHE A 88 6.87 -21.30 9.98
CA PHE A 88 7.89 -22.10 9.30
C PHE A 88 8.63 -23.10 10.19
N ASP A 89 8.22 -23.28 11.45
CA ASP A 89 8.83 -24.29 12.32
C ASP A 89 8.55 -25.70 11.77
N ALA A 90 9.61 -26.49 11.63
CA ALA A 90 9.54 -27.87 11.16
C ALA A 90 8.80 -28.80 12.14
N SER A 91 8.61 -28.37 13.39
CA SER A 91 7.87 -29.09 14.41
C SER A 91 6.34 -29.01 14.25
N ASN A 92 5.83 -28.07 13.45
CA ASN A 92 4.40 -27.86 13.27
C ASN A 92 3.77 -28.86 12.29
N SER A 93 2.61 -29.39 12.66
CA SER A 93 1.81 -30.25 11.78
C SER A 93 1.36 -29.49 10.52
N ASP A 94 1.28 -30.20 9.40
CA ASP A 94 0.86 -29.63 8.11
C ASP A 94 -0.55 -29.01 8.16
N GLU A 95 -1.43 -29.48 9.04
CA GLU A 95 -2.76 -28.88 9.28
C GLU A 95 -2.68 -27.43 9.79
N ILE A 96 -1.72 -27.15 10.67
CA ILE A 96 -1.48 -25.80 11.22
C ILE A 96 -0.89 -24.88 10.14
N LYS A 97 0.00 -25.40 9.30
CA LYS A 97 0.55 -24.66 8.16
C LYS A 97 -0.56 -24.31 7.17
N LEU A 98 -1.36 -25.29 6.75
CA LEU A 98 -2.50 -25.09 5.86
C LEU A 98 -3.54 -24.10 6.43
N PHE A 99 -3.84 -24.18 7.73
CA PHE A 99 -4.69 -23.21 8.40
C PHE A 99 -4.12 -21.78 8.31
N ASN A 100 -2.84 -21.62 8.65
CA ASN A 100 -2.17 -20.32 8.61
C ASN A 100 -2.08 -19.76 7.18
N THR A 101 -1.89 -20.60 6.16
CA THR A 101 -1.92 -20.20 4.75
C THR A 101 -3.32 -19.72 4.34
N ASN A 102 -4.37 -20.43 4.73
CA ASN A 102 -5.74 -19.99 4.46
C ASN A 102 -6.06 -18.65 5.14
N VAL A 103 -5.56 -18.47 6.37
CA VAL A 103 -5.67 -17.21 7.10
C VAL A 103 -4.89 -16.09 6.40
N SER A 104 -3.67 -16.34 5.92
CA SER A 104 -2.85 -15.34 5.22
C SER A 104 -3.52 -14.87 3.93
N VAL A 105 -4.05 -15.78 3.11
CA VAL A 105 -4.77 -15.43 1.87
C VAL A 105 -6.01 -14.58 2.17
N ARG A 106 -6.77 -14.93 3.20
CA ARG A 106 -7.94 -14.15 3.63
C ARG A 106 -7.55 -12.75 4.12
N ILE A 107 -6.43 -12.63 4.82
CA ILE A 107 -5.91 -11.35 5.31
C ILE A 107 -5.43 -10.49 4.15
N LEU A 108 -4.78 -11.06 3.13
CA LEU A 108 -4.38 -10.31 1.94
C LEU A 108 -5.56 -9.62 1.27
N SER A 109 -6.66 -10.36 1.03
CA SER A 109 -7.90 -9.80 0.48
C SER A 109 -8.48 -8.70 1.40
N SER A 110 -8.51 -8.96 2.71
CA SER A 110 -9.02 -7.98 3.69
C SER A 110 -8.15 -6.71 3.74
N CYS A 111 -6.83 -6.83 3.66
CA CYS A 111 -5.89 -5.70 3.64
C CYS A 111 -6.07 -4.84 2.39
N GLN A 112 -6.35 -5.45 1.22
CA GLN A 112 -6.65 -4.70 0.00
C GLN A 112 -7.92 -3.84 0.17
N GLU A 113 -9.01 -4.43 0.68
CA GLU A 113 -10.24 -3.68 0.94
C GLU A 113 -10.03 -2.55 1.96
N LEU A 114 -9.32 -2.82 3.05
CA LEU A 114 -9.02 -1.84 4.08
C LEU A 114 -8.14 -0.71 3.54
N THR A 115 -7.21 -1.01 2.65
CA THR A 115 -6.36 -0.01 1.98
C THR A 115 -7.19 0.92 1.09
N VAL A 116 -8.14 0.38 0.30
CA VAL A 116 -9.06 1.20 -0.50
C VAL A 116 -9.91 2.10 0.39
N LYS A 117 -10.46 1.56 1.49
CA LYS A 117 -11.25 2.32 2.48
C LYS A 117 -10.40 3.42 3.15
N LEU A 118 -9.15 3.14 3.53
CA LEU A 118 -8.23 4.11 4.13
C LEU A 118 -7.83 5.21 3.14
N ASN A 119 -7.62 4.89 1.86
CA ASN A 119 -7.32 5.89 0.84
C ASN A 119 -8.48 6.87 0.64
N LYS A 120 -9.73 6.37 0.63
CA LYS A 120 -10.92 7.23 0.61
C LYS A 120 -11.00 8.13 1.84
N VAL A 121 -10.77 7.57 3.03
CA VAL A 121 -10.72 8.35 4.27
C VAL A 121 -9.61 9.39 4.24
N SER A 122 -8.45 9.08 3.65
CA SER A 122 -7.36 10.05 3.50
C SER A 122 -7.77 11.23 2.62
N ALA A 123 -8.47 10.97 1.50
CA ALA A 123 -9.01 12.04 0.67
C ALA A 123 -10.04 12.91 1.41
N ASP A 124 -10.91 12.30 2.22
CA ASP A 124 -11.88 13.02 3.06
C ASP A 124 -11.17 13.88 4.13
N ILE A 125 -10.10 13.37 4.76
CA ILE A 125 -9.28 14.12 5.73
C ILE A 125 -8.56 15.29 5.03
N ASP A 126 -8.03 15.08 3.84
CA ASP A 126 -7.36 16.13 3.05
C ASP A 126 -8.35 17.23 2.67
N PHE A 127 -9.59 16.87 2.34
CA PHE A 127 -10.67 17.83 2.11
C PHE A 127 -10.94 18.70 3.35
N ILE A 128 -11.08 18.09 4.53
CA ILE A 128 -11.28 18.85 5.79
C ILE A 128 -10.06 19.71 6.10
N THR A 129 -8.86 19.18 5.93
CA THR A 129 -7.61 19.91 6.20
C THR A 129 -7.46 21.12 5.28
N LYS A 130 -7.83 21.00 4.00
CA LYS A 130 -7.89 22.13 3.06
C LYS A 130 -8.95 23.15 3.49
N ALA A 131 -10.12 22.69 3.93
CA ALA A 131 -11.18 23.58 4.42
C ALA A 131 -10.75 24.31 5.70
N LEU A 132 -10.00 23.66 6.60
CA LEU A 132 -9.44 24.24 7.82
C LEU A 132 -8.51 25.42 7.51
N ARG A 133 -7.67 25.30 6.47
CA ARG A 133 -6.77 26.36 5.99
C ARG A 133 -7.51 27.56 5.38
N SER A 134 -8.78 27.39 5.01
CA SER A 134 -9.62 28.47 4.47
C SER A 134 -10.40 29.23 5.54
N LEU A 135 -10.27 28.85 6.81
CA LEU A 135 -10.95 29.53 7.92
C LEU A 135 -10.28 30.86 8.22
N THR A 136 -11.08 31.85 8.58
CA THR A 136 -10.56 33.11 9.11
C THR A 136 -9.95 32.90 10.50
N PRO A 137 -9.01 33.76 10.95
CA PRO A 137 -8.42 33.63 12.29
C PRO A 137 -9.46 33.60 13.43
N ILE A 138 -10.56 34.34 13.27
CA ILE A 138 -11.65 34.39 14.25
C ILE A 138 -12.40 33.05 14.31
N GLU A 139 -12.70 32.45 13.15
CA GLU A 139 -13.33 31.11 13.08
C GLU A 139 -12.39 30.00 13.56
N TYR A 140 -11.07 30.19 13.43
CA TYR A 140 -10.08 29.21 13.87
C TYR A 140 -9.94 29.17 15.40
N ILE A 141 -9.98 30.33 16.06
CA ILE A 141 -9.87 30.46 17.52
C ILE A 141 -11.20 30.16 18.22
N SER A 142 -12.33 30.14 17.50
CA SER A 142 -13.61 29.81 18.10
C SER A 142 -13.68 28.34 18.57
N ASP A 143 -14.61 28.05 19.46
CA ASP A 143 -14.84 26.70 20.00
C ASP A 143 -15.09 25.69 18.87
N SER A 144 -15.81 26.11 17.82
CA SER A 144 -16.11 25.26 16.67
C SER A 144 -14.87 24.97 15.82
N GLY A 145 -14.01 25.95 15.59
CA GLY A 145 -12.72 25.78 14.90
C GLY A 145 -11.72 24.94 15.70
N THR A 146 -11.68 25.16 17.02
CA THR A 146 -10.85 24.40 17.95
C THR A 146 -11.28 22.94 18.02
N LEU A 147 -12.59 22.66 18.10
CA LEU A 147 -13.15 21.32 18.03
C LEU A 147 -12.81 20.64 16.70
N LEU A 148 -13.02 21.32 15.58
CA LEU A 148 -12.72 20.79 14.25
C LEU A 148 -11.24 20.40 14.13
N THR A 149 -10.34 21.26 14.60
CA THR A 149 -8.90 21.02 14.60
C THR A 149 -8.55 19.80 15.45
N SER A 150 -9.11 19.69 16.66
CA SER A 150 -8.89 18.55 17.55
C SER A 150 -9.36 17.23 16.92
N LEU A 151 -10.57 17.19 16.33
CA LEU A 151 -11.11 16.01 15.66
C LEU A 151 -10.28 15.62 14.43
N THR A 152 -9.82 16.62 13.67
CA THR A 152 -9.03 16.39 12.45
C THR A 152 -7.66 15.83 12.79
N LEU A 153 -6.95 16.41 13.77
CA LEU A 153 -5.65 15.89 14.24
C LEU A 153 -5.77 14.47 14.79
N ARG A 154 -6.83 14.18 15.55
CA ARG A 154 -7.12 12.83 16.03
C ARG A 154 -7.37 11.86 14.88
N SER A 155 -8.14 12.28 13.87
CA SER A 155 -8.42 11.46 12.69
C SER A 155 -7.15 11.16 11.89
N ILE A 156 -6.25 12.14 11.74
CA ILE A 156 -4.93 11.94 11.10
C ILE A 156 -4.12 10.89 11.89
N ARG A 157 -3.95 11.08 13.20
CA ARG A 157 -3.20 10.15 14.06
C ARG A 157 -3.74 8.72 14.01
N LEU A 158 -5.07 8.56 14.09
CA LEU A 158 -5.70 7.25 14.02
C LEU A 158 -5.55 6.62 12.64
N LYS A 159 -5.72 7.39 11.56
CA LYS A 159 -5.50 6.93 10.18
C LYS A 159 -4.08 6.40 10.00
N ASP A 160 -3.07 7.15 10.42
CA ASP A 160 -1.67 6.77 10.23
C ASP A 160 -1.33 5.50 11.02
N LYS A 161 -1.82 5.39 12.27
CA LYS A 161 -1.72 4.17 13.07
C LYS A 161 -2.38 2.96 12.40
N LEU A 162 -3.58 3.13 11.84
CA LEU A 162 -4.31 2.04 11.17
C LEU A 162 -3.64 1.63 9.86
N ARG A 163 -3.15 2.61 9.09
CA ARG A 163 -2.40 2.35 7.86
C ARG A 163 -1.18 1.50 8.15
N ARG A 164 -0.40 1.85 9.18
CA ARG A 164 0.74 1.07 9.62
C ARG A 164 0.38 -0.37 9.95
N LYS A 165 -0.67 -0.58 10.76
CA LYS A 165 -1.15 -1.93 11.12
C LYS A 165 -1.56 -2.75 9.90
N VAL A 166 -2.27 -2.13 8.94
CA VAL A 166 -2.64 -2.78 7.67
C VAL A 166 -1.40 -3.16 6.88
N THR A 167 -0.40 -2.28 6.78
CA THR A 167 0.86 -2.56 6.09
C THR A 167 1.61 -3.74 6.73
N ILE A 168 1.77 -3.75 8.05
CA ILE A 168 2.44 -4.84 8.77
C ILE A 168 1.72 -6.18 8.51
N ALA A 169 0.39 -6.21 8.67
CA ALA A 169 -0.39 -7.42 8.43
C ALA A 169 -0.30 -7.89 6.98
N TYR A 170 -0.30 -6.96 6.01
CA TYR A 170 -0.10 -7.27 4.60
C TYR A 170 1.27 -7.88 4.31
N LEU A 171 2.34 -7.33 4.90
CA LEU A 171 3.70 -7.84 4.74
C LEU A 171 3.84 -9.25 5.33
N LYS A 172 3.38 -9.46 6.56
CA LYS A 172 3.38 -10.78 7.21
C LYS A 172 2.61 -11.81 6.37
N ALA A 173 1.41 -11.47 5.93
CA ALA A 173 0.59 -12.37 5.11
C ALA A 173 1.23 -12.65 3.74
N THR A 174 1.91 -11.68 3.13
CA THR A 174 2.64 -11.84 1.87
C THR A 174 3.80 -12.80 2.03
N LEU A 175 4.62 -12.63 3.07
CA LEU A 175 5.76 -13.51 3.37
C LEU A 175 5.32 -14.96 3.63
N ILE A 176 4.25 -15.15 4.41
CA ILE A 176 3.70 -16.49 4.67
C ILE A 176 3.21 -17.16 3.39
N THR A 177 2.52 -16.40 2.53
CA THR A 177 2.00 -16.93 1.26
C THR A 177 3.14 -17.30 0.29
N ILE A 178 4.15 -16.43 0.15
CA ILE A 178 5.33 -16.73 -0.68
C ILE A 178 6.09 -17.93 -0.12
N GLY A 179 6.31 -18.00 1.19
CA GLY A 179 7.00 -19.12 1.80
C GLY A 179 6.24 -20.45 1.65
N THR A 180 4.91 -20.44 1.72
CA THR A 180 4.10 -21.63 1.44
C THR A 180 4.23 -22.06 -0.02
N ASP A 181 4.12 -21.12 -0.97
CA ASP A 181 4.30 -21.43 -2.39
C ASP A 181 5.69 -22.02 -2.67
N LEU A 182 6.75 -21.51 -2.03
CA LEU A 182 8.10 -22.06 -2.13
C LEU A 182 8.19 -23.48 -1.54
N GLU A 183 7.49 -23.77 -0.44
CA GLU A 183 7.42 -25.13 0.13
C GLU A 183 6.72 -26.11 -0.81
N VAL A 184 5.63 -25.71 -1.47
CA VAL A 184 4.95 -26.52 -2.48
C VAL A 184 5.86 -26.77 -3.69
N MET A 185 6.59 -25.74 -4.14
CA MET A 185 7.54 -25.91 -5.25
C MET A 185 8.73 -26.82 -4.89
N LEU A 186 9.13 -26.88 -3.61
CA LEU A 186 10.14 -27.83 -3.12
C LEU A 186 9.61 -29.26 -3.05
N SER A 187 8.33 -29.46 -2.72
CA SER A 187 7.71 -30.80 -2.69
C SER A 187 7.40 -31.34 -4.08
N ASP A 188 7.12 -30.45 -5.05
CA ASP A 188 6.70 -30.81 -6.41
C ASP A 188 7.86 -30.91 -7.42
N GLY A 189 9.08 -30.47 -7.09
CA GLY A 189 10.09 -30.11 -8.11
C GLY A 189 11.50 -30.72 -8.01
N LEU A 190 11.84 -31.50 -9.06
CA LEU A 190 13.13 -31.74 -9.73
C LEU A 190 14.41 -31.05 -9.17
N ASP A 191 15.45 -31.87 -9.00
CA ASP A 191 16.73 -31.62 -8.32
C ASP A 191 17.53 -30.33 -8.70
N GLU A 192 17.30 -29.71 -9.87
CA GLU A 192 18.16 -28.61 -10.35
C GLU A 192 17.87 -27.23 -9.73
N GLN A 193 16.66 -26.97 -9.20
CA GLN A 193 16.29 -25.65 -8.66
C GLN A 193 16.12 -25.65 -7.13
N GLN A 194 16.29 -26.79 -6.49
CA GLN A 194 16.03 -27.00 -5.07
C GLN A 194 16.92 -26.13 -4.17
N ALA A 195 18.18 -25.91 -4.55
CA ALA A 195 19.11 -25.05 -3.82
C ALA A 195 18.68 -23.57 -3.84
N THR A 196 18.21 -23.09 -5.00
CA THR A 196 17.74 -21.71 -5.17
C THR A 196 16.45 -21.48 -4.38
N ILE A 197 15.48 -22.39 -4.49
CA ILE A 197 14.21 -22.30 -3.76
C ILE A 197 14.44 -22.39 -2.25
N SER A 198 15.37 -23.24 -1.79
CA SER A 198 15.76 -23.33 -0.38
C SER A 198 16.39 -22.04 0.15
N SER A 199 17.21 -21.36 -0.66
CA SER A 199 17.81 -20.07 -0.32
C SER A 199 16.74 -18.97 -0.21
N TYR A 200 15.78 -18.93 -1.14
CA TYR A 200 14.62 -18.02 -1.06
C TYR A 200 13.78 -18.28 0.19
N ARG A 201 13.55 -19.54 0.56
CA ARG A 201 12.80 -19.90 1.78
C ARG A 201 13.51 -19.39 3.04
N GLN A 202 14.82 -19.61 3.16
CA GLN A 202 15.60 -19.10 4.30
C GLN A 202 15.57 -17.56 4.38
N PHE A 203 15.62 -16.90 3.23
CA PHE A 203 15.49 -15.45 3.15
C PHE A 203 14.11 -14.96 3.62
N VAL A 204 13.01 -15.63 3.21
CA VAL A 204 11.65 -15.30 3.67
C VAL A 204 11.51 -15.47 5.19
N VAL A 205 12.06 -16.53 5.76
CA VAL A 205 12.06 -16.76 7.22
C VAL A 205 12.83 -15.65 7.94
N SER A 206 14.01 -15.29 7.42
CA SER A 206 14.83 -14.21 7.98
C SER A 206 14.11 -12.85 7.93
N LEU A 207 13.50 -12.50 6.79
CA LEU A 207 12.73 -11.26 6.65
C LEU A 207 11.51 -11.22 7.56
N LEU A 208 10.82 -12.34 7.75
CA LEU A 208 9.69 -12.40 8.67
C LEU A 208 10.13 -12.20 10.12
N GLY A 209 11.28 -12.77 10.50
CA GLY A 209 11.92 -12.55 11.80
C GLY A 209 12.31 -11.10 12.02
N GLN A 210 13.02 -10.49 11.06
CA GLN A 210 13.41 -9.08 11.09
C GLN A 210 12.21 -8.15 11.17
N LEU A 211 11.15 -8.43 10.40
CA LEU A 211 9.90 -7.67 10.46
C LEU A 211 9.22 -7.78 11.84
N ASN A 212 9.17 -8.97 12.43
CA ASN A 212 8.60 -9.13 13.77
C ASN A 212 9.41 -8.36 14.82
N GLN A 213 10.74 -8.43 14.76
CA GLN A 213 11.62 -7.68 15.66
C GLN A 213 11.44 -6.17 15.52
N ALA A 214 11.43 -5.65 14.29
CA ALA A 214 11.20 -4.23 14.02
C ALA A 214 9.82 -3.75 14.52
N VAL A 215 8.81 -4.63 14.47
CA VAL A 215 7.47 -4.35 15.02
C VAL A 215 7.46 -4.34 16.54
N GLU A 216 8.22 -5.23 17.19
CA GLU A 216 8.38 -5.26 18.66
C GLU A 216 9.14 -4.04 19.18
N ASP A 217 10.17 -3.58 18.45
CA ASP A 217 10.98 -2.42 18.80
C ASP A 217 10.31 -1.07 18.45
N GLU A 218 9.11 -1.10 17.86
CA GLU A 218 8.38 0.06 17.34
C GLU A 218 9.22 0.95 16.40
N ASN A 219 10.20 0.37 15.69
CA ASN A 219 11.08 1.11 14.79
C ASN A 219 10.46 1.28 13.40
N GLU A 220 9.93 2.47 13.14
CA GLU A 220 9.30 2.81 11.85
C GLU A 220 10.28 2.75 10.67
N GLU A 221 11.56 3.03 10.88
CA GLU A 221 12.55 3.03 9.80
C GLU A 221 12.78 1.62 9.28
N ASP A 222 13.03 0.68 10.21
CA ASP A 222 13.24 -0.74 9.91
C ASP A 222 12.00 -1.37 9.28
N ILE A 223 10.79 -1.01 9.74
CA ILE A 223 9.53 -1.48 9.13
C ILE A 223 9.42 -1.01 7.67
N ASN A 224 9.81 0.23 7.37
CA ASN A 224 9.75 0.77 6.02
C ASN A 224 10.84 0.18 5.10
N GLU A 225 12.03 -0.10 5.63
CA GLU A 225 13.07 -0.83 4.90
C GLU A 225 12.61 -2.25 4.58
N CYS A 226 12.09 -2.97 5.58
CA CYS A 226 11.48 -4.29 5.39
C CYS A 226 10.37 -4.25 4.33
N PHE A 227 9.52 -3.21 4.34
CA PHE A 227 8.48 -3.03 3.34
C PHE A 227 9.06 -2.96 1.92
N ALA A 228 10.12 -2.18 1.70
CA ALA A 228 10.76 -2.04 0.40
C ALA A 228 11.36 -3.38 -0.07
N VAL A 229 12.12 -4.05 0.80
CA VAL A 229 12.76 -5.34 0.49
C VAL A 229 11.72 -6.42 0.19
N ILE A 230 10.62 -6.50 0.96
CA ILE A 230 9.55 -7.48 0.73
C ILE A 230 8.80 -7.17 -0.57
N SER A 231 8.60 -5.90 -0.91
CA SER A 231 7.98 -5.49 -2.18
C SER A 231 8.83 -5.94 -3.37
N ASP A 232 10.15 -5.73 -3.32
CA ASP A 232 11.06 -6.16 -4.38
C ASP A 232 11.15 -7.68 -4.48
N MET A 233 11.21 -8.36 -3.32
CA MET A 233 11.16 -9.82 -3.27
C MET A 233 9.87 -10.38 -3.88
N LYS A 234 8.73 -9.77 -3.60
CA LYS A 234 7.45 -10.16 -4.21
C LYS A 234 7.50 -10.04 -5.74
N GLN A 235 8.03 -8.94 -6.27
CA GLN A 235 8.18 -8.75 -7.72
C GLN A 235 9.12 -9.78 -8.34
N MET A 236 10.24 -10.08 -7.69
CA MET A 236 11.17 -11.13 -8.13
C MET A 236 10.50 -12.51 -8.13
N PHE A 237 9.72 -12.82 -7.09
CA PHE A 237 9.00 -14.08 -6.98
C PHE A 237 7.90 -14.21 -8.03
N ASP A 238 7.14 -13.14 -8.30
CA ASP A 238 6.13 -13.11 -9.35
C ASP A 238 6.77 -13.31 -10.74
N ALA A 239 7.94 -12.71 -10.99
CA ALA A 239 8.71 -12.93 -12.21
C ALA A 239 9.21 -14.39 -12.33
N PHE A 240 9.69 -14.96 -11.23
CA PHE A 240 10.11 -16.37 -11.18
C PHE A 240 8.95 -17.33 -11.47
N LYS A 241 7.76 -17.11 -10.89
CA LYS A 241 6.56 -17.91 -11.19
C LYS A 241 6.19 -17.81 -12.67
N LEU A 242 6.28 -16.60 -13.25
CA LEU A 242 6.00 -16.39 -14.67
C LEU A 242 6.99 -17.13 -15.58
N GLU A 243 8.29 -17.08 -15.26
CA GLU A 243 9.32 -17.79 -16.02
C GLU A 243 9.13 -19.32 -15.95
N THR A 244 8.81 -19.85 -14.78
CA THR A 244 8.54 -21.29 -14.58
C THR A 244 7.30 -21.74 -15.37
N ALA A 245 6.22 -20.94 -15.38
CA ALA A 245 5.03 -21.21 -16.18
C ALA A 245 5.32 -21.17 -17.71
N GLN A 246 6.18 -20.25 -18.15
CA GLN A 246 6.60 -20.16 -19.55
C GLN A 246 7.47 -21.34 -19.97
N LYS A 247 8.41 -21.79 -19.11
CA LYS A 247 9.22 -22.99 -19.37
C LYS A 247 8.34 -24.22 -19.52
N PHE A 248 7.41 -24.43 -18.61
CA PHE A 248 6.46 -25.54 -18.69
C PHE A 248 5.64 -25.51 -19.99
N THR A 249 5.16 -24.33 -20.39
CA THR A 249 4.41 -24.16 -21.66
C THR A 249 5.29 -24.45 -22.87
N LYS A 250 6.55 -24.01 -22.86
CA LYS A 250 7.51 -24.24 -23.94
C LYS A 250 7.86 -25.73 -24.05
N ASP A 251 8.05 -26.42 -22.94
CA ASP A 251 8.36 -27.84 -22.90
C ASP A 251 7.17 -28.68 -23.40
N LEU A 252 5.93 -28.27 -23.10
CA LEU A 252 4.72 -28.89 -23.66
C LEU A 252 4.63 -28.72 -25.18
N LEU A 253 4.97 -27.54 -25.71
CA LEU A 253 4.97 -27.25 -27.14
C LEU A 253 6.08 -28.03 -27.89
N VAL A 254 7.24 -28.25 -27.25
CA VAL A 254 8.33 -29.06 -27.79
C VAL A 254 7.99 -30.56 -27.75
N ALA A 255 7.33 -31.03 -26.69
CA ALA A 255 6.83 -32.40 -26.59
C ALA A 255 5.73 -32.71 -27.62
N SER A 256 4.91 -31.72 -28.01
CA SER A 256 3.95 -31.89 -29.11
C SER A 256 4.60 -31.90 -30.50
N LYS A 257 5.76 -31.26 -30.68
CA LYS A 257 6.49 -31.24 -31.97
C LYS A 257 7.35 -32.48 -32.22
N THR A 258 7.74 -33.20 -31.18
CA THR A 258 8.61 -34.39 -31.28
C THR A 258 7.84 -35.70 -31.49
N ARG A 259 6.51 -35.65 -31.62
CA ARG A 259 5.66 -36.81 -31.90
C ARG A 259 5.31 -37.04 -33.37
N ASP A 260 5.79 -36.19 -34.28
CA ASP A 260 5.38 -36.23 -35.70
C ASP A 260 6.51 -36.52 -36.70
N GLU A 261 7.69 -36.94 -36.23
CA GLU A 261 8.77 -37.41 -37.12
C GLU A 261 9.03 -38.91 -36.93
N GLY A 262 8.14 -39.71 -37.50
CA GLY A 262 8.43 -41.12 -37.77
C GLY A 262 7.18 -41.97 -38.01
N PHE A 263 6.73 -42.08 -39.28
CA PHE A 263 6.49 -43.35 -40.00
C PHE A 263 5.62 -43.19 -41.26
N LEU A 264 6.27 -43.42 -42.42
CA LEU A 264 5.82 -43.82 -43.77
C LEU A 264 4.70 -43.09 -44.54
N THR A 265 5.11 -42.61 -45.72
CA THR A 265 4.36 -42.46 -46.96
C THR A 265 3.57 -43.73 -47.34
N LEU A 266 2.24 -43.63 -47.55
CA LEU A 266 1.58 -44.07 -48.79
C LEU A 266 0.12 -43.61 -48.86
N ASP A 267 -0.22 -43.19 -50.08
CA ASP A 267 -1.53 -43.18 -50.73
C ASP A 267 -2.44 -41.96 -50.56
N GLY A 268 -2.86 -41.45 -51.72
CA GLY A 268 -3.68 -40.26 -51.87
C GLY A 268 -5.16 -40.60 -51.86
N SER A 269 -5.93 -39.81 -51.12
CA SER A 269 -7.32 -39.56 -51.43
C SER A 269 -7.73 -38.22 -50.84
N GLU A 270 -8.32 -37.38 -51.68
CA GLU A 270 -9.06 -36.18 -51.31
C GLU A 270 -9.98 -36.43 -50.11
N PHE A 271 -9.95 -35.55 -49.11
CA PHE A 271 -11.14 -35.25 -48.34
C PHE A 271 -11.06 -33.84 -47.76
N THR A 272 -11.96 -32.98 -48.25
CA THR A 272 -12.30 -31.67 -47.72
C THR A 272 -13.03 -31.82 -46.39
N ILE A 273 -12.54 -31.16 -45.33
CA ILE A 273 -13.30 -30.99 -44.08
C ILE A 273 -13.19 -29.53 -43.61
N ASN A 274 -14.34 -28.86 -43.69
CA ASN A 274 -14.69 -27.66 -42.94
C ASN A 274 -14.46 -27.89 -41.45
N ASP A 275 -13.85 -26.93 -40.76
CA ASP A 275 -13.88 -26.88 -39.30
C ASP A 275 -14.49 -25.56 -38.83
N ASP A 276 -15.79 -25.64 -38.55
CA ASP A 276 -16.57 -24.71 -37.76
C ASP A 276 -16.88 -25.42 -36.45
N LEU A 277 -16.22 -25.03 -35.35
CA LEU A 277 -16.69 -25.26 -33.99
C LEU A 277 -15.94 -24.38 -32.97
N THR A 278 -16.39 -23.13 -32.92
CA THR A 278 -16.73 -22.38 -31.70
C THR A 278 -16.50 -23.10 -30.36
N TRP A 279 -15.54 -22.58 -29.58
CA TRP A 279 -15.62 -22.56 -28.12
C TRP A 279 -15.46 -21.15 -27.59
N THR A 280 -16.55 -20.66 -27.02
CA THR A 280 -16.68 -19.39 -26.29
C THR A 280 -15.89 -19.41 -24.99
N SER A 281 -15.09 -18.38 -24.72
CA SER A 281 -14.90 -17.91 -23.36
C SER A 281 -14.65 -16.40 -23.31
N GLN A 282 -15.64 -15.69 -22.75
CA GLN A 282 -15.55 -14.31 -22.28
C GLN A 282 -14.58 -14.22 -21.09
N GLY A 283 -13.89 -13.09 -20.95
CA GLY A 283 -13.20 -12.73 -19.71
C GLY A 283 -11.97 -11.86 -19.91
N SER A 284 -12.17 -10.61 -20.35
CA SER A 284 -11.16 -9.56 -20.42
C SER A 284 -10.78 -9.04 -19.03
N LEU A 285 -9.48 -8.98 -18.72
CA LEU A 285 -8.90 -8.16 -17.65
C LEU A 285 -7.56 -7.52 -18.09
N PRO A 286 -7.18 -6.37 -17.52
CA PRO A 286 -6.50 -5.30 -18.24
C PRO A 286 -4.97 -5.36 -18.21
N LEU A 287 -4.39 -4.79 -19.27
CA LEU A 287 -2.99 -4.48 -19.50
C LEU A 287 -2.36 -3.73 -18.31
N TYR A 288 -1.39 -4.36 -17.64
CA TYR A 288 -0.50 -3.70 -16.70
C TYR A 288 0.54 -2.86 -17.45
N LEU A 289 0.53 -1.54 -17.24
CA LEU A 289 1.63 -0.65 -17.63
C LEU A 289 2.86 -0.91 -16.77
N ARG A 290 4.00 -1.07 -17.45
CA ARG A 290 5.34 -1.32 -16.91
C ARG A 290 6.04 0.02 -16.61
N PRO A 291 6.56 0.30 -15.40
CA PRO A 291 7.47 1.42 -15.19
C PRO A 291 8.87 1.04 -15.67
N VAL A 292 9.47 1.88 -16.52
CA VAL A 292 10.88 1.77 -16.94
C VAL A 292 11.71 2.58 -15.95
N VAL A 293 12.54 1.92 -15.14
CA VAL A 293 13.56 2.57 -14.30
C VAL A 293 14.92 2.29 -14.91
N ARG A 294 15.62 3.35 -15.35
CA ARG A 294 17.00 3.28 -15.82
C ARG A 294 17.94 3.22 -14.61
N SER A 295 18.85 2.26 -14.63
CA SER A 295 19.93 2.12 -13.65
C SER A 295 20.85 3.35 -13.65
N ILE A 296 21.10 3.91 -12.47
CA ILE A 296 22.15 4.90 -12.21
C ILE A 296 23.32 4.15 -11.59
N THR A 297 24.11 3.48 -12.41
CA THR A 297 25.50 3.16 -12.08
C THR A 297 26.32 3.32 -13.34
N ARG A 298 27.07 4.42 -13.45
CA ARG A 298 28.24 4.48 -14.33
C ARG A 298 29.51 4.69 -13.49
N PRO A 299 30.58 3.95 -13.79
CA PRO A 299 31.86 3.99 -13.10
C PRO A 299 32.66 5.23 -13.51
N SER A 300 33.48 5.71 -12.57
CA SER A 300 34.44 6.78 -12.75
C SER A 300 35.68 6.30 -13.49
N SER A 301 36.02 6.95 -14.60
CA SER A 301 37.40 7.02 -15.11
C SER A 301 37.56 8.15 -16.12
N ALA A 302 38.28 9.18 -15.66
CA ALA A 302 39.27 10.07 -16.28
C ALA A 302 39.19 10.54 -17.75
N ASP A 303 39.39 11.86 -17.86
CA ASP A 303 40.11 12.67 -18.86
C ASP A 303 39.47 13.04 -20.21
N GLY A 304 39.42 14.37 -20.45
CA GLY A 304 39.25 14.97 -21.79
C GLY A 304 38.52 16.32 -21.79
N GLU A 305 39.27 17.42 -21.73
CA GLU A 305 38.88 18.83 -21.61
C GLU A 305 38.14 19.42 -22.83
N ASN A 306 37.10 20.25 -22.61
CA ASN A 306 37.08 21.69 -22.99
C ASN A 306 35.73 22.39 -22.75
N GLU A 307 35.86 23.62 -22.24
CA GLU A 307 34.87 24.63 -21.81
C GLU A 307 34.02 25.21 -22.98
N HIS A 308 32.78 25.71 -22.83
CA HIS A 308 32.44 26.98 -22.15
C HIS A 308 30.92 27.21 -21.95
N HIS A 309 30.60 27.83 -20.79
CA HIS A 309 29.44 28.68 -20.41
C HIS A 309 28.01 28.08 -20.43
N SER A 310 27.16 28.22 -19.40
CA SER A 310 27.08 29.20 -18.31
C SER A 310 26.12 28.74 -17.18
N LYS A 311 26.49 29.06 -15.94
CA LYS A 311 25.67 29.34 -14.72
C LYS A 311 24.90 28.17 -14.07
N GLY A 312 25.44 27.72 -12.93
CA GLY A 312 24.76 26.86 -11.95
C GLY A 312 23.96 27.62 -10.88
N LEU A 313 23.28 26.84 -10.03
CA LEU A 313 22.92 26.98 -8.60
C LEU A 313 21.95 25.78 -8.33
N VAL A 314 22.36 24.71 -7.64
CA VAL A 314 22.42 24.51 -6.18
C VAL A 314 21.05 24.61 -5.47
N LEU A 315 20.60 23.43 -4.99
CA LEU A 315 19.73 23.08 -3.84
C LEU A 315 18.20 23.36 -3.89
N SER A 316 17.42 22.27 -3.73
CA SER A 316 16.84 21.82 -2.45
C SER A 316 15.38 21.34 -2.52
N PHE A 317 15.10 20.37 -1.66
CA PHE A 317 13.79 19.93 -1.17
C PHE A 317 12.82 21.08 -0.87
N ALA A 318 11.59 21.01 -1.39
CA ALA A 318 10.34 21.20 -0.64
C ALA A 318 9.12 21.10 -1.57
N SER A 319 8.23 20.15 -1.24
CA SER A 319 6.79 20.37 -1.05
C SER A 319 5.92 20.94 -2.19
N ASN A 320 4.92 20.12 -2.52
CA ASN A 320 3.54 20.48 -2.83
C ASN A 320 3.16 21.10 -4.19
N SER A 321 2.31 20.33 -4.86
CA SER A 321 1.06 20.74 -5.51
C SER A 321 1.09 21.11 -7.00
N ILE A 322 -0.04 20.78 -7.62
CA ILE A 322 -0.54 21.28 -8.91
C ILE A 322 0.02 20.51 -10.11
N LEU A 323 -0.70 19.45 -10.49
CA LEU A 323 -0.71 19.00 -11.88
C LEU A 323 -1.40 20.09 -12.71
N GLN A 324 -0.58 21.01 -13.21
CA GLN A 324 -0.90 21.86 -14.35
C GLN A 324 -1.20 20.95 -15.54
N ARG A 325 -2.27 21.28 -16.26
CA ARG A 325 -2.49 20.82 -17.64
C ARG A 325 -1.30 21.27 -18.48
N SER A 326 -0.39 20.38 -18.83
CA SER A 326 0.51 20.63 -19.96
C SER A 326 -0.30 20.55 -21.25
N THR A 327 -0.18 21.58 -22.09
CA THR A 327 -0.85 21.63 -23.39
C THR A 327 0.07 21.05 -24.45
N ILE A 328 -0.51 20.42 -25.48
CA ILE A 328 0.20 19.69 -26.55
C ILE A 328 1.30 20.49 -27.26
N SER A 329 1.29 21.82 -27.11
CA SER A 329 2.31 22.74 -27.61
C SER A 329 3.67 22.62 -26.90
N GLU A 330 3.73 22.21 -25.64
CA GLU A 330 4.99 22.11 -24.88
C GLU A 330 5.77 20.83 -25.22
N GLU A 331 5.07 19.79 -25.66
CA GLU A 331 5.66 18.49 -25.99
C GLU A 331 5.96 18.31 -27.50
N LEU A 332 5.46 19.23 -28.35
CA LEU A 332 5.61 19.15 -29.80
C LEU A 332 7.07 19.15 -30.30
N PRO A 333 8.00 19.96 -29.73
CA PRO A 333 9.40 19.92 -30.13
C PRO A 333 10.06 18.57 -29.83
N TYR A 334 9.70 17.94 -28.70
CA TYR A 334 10.21 16.63 -28.30
C TYR A 334 9.66 15.50 -29.19
N LEU A 335 8.38 15.60 -29.57
CA LEU A 335 7.74 14.64 -30.47
C LEU A 335 8.30 14.73 -31.90
N MET A 336 8.62 15.94 -32.36
CA MET A 336 9.24 16.17 -33.67
C MET A 336 10.69 15.67 -33.71
N LEU A 337 11.41 15.76 -32.59
CA LEU A 337 12.75 15.21 -32.44
C LEU A 337 12.74 13.68 -32.42
N ALA A 338 11.76 13.07 -31.75
CA ALA A 338 11.55 11.62 -31.77
C ALA A 338 11.16 11.10 -33.16
N PHE A 339 10.35 11.84 -33.91
CA PHE A 339 9.96 11.48 -35.27
C PHE A 339 11.13 11.55 -36.26
N ASN A 340 11.98 12.58 -36.15
CA ASN A 340 13.18 12.69 -36.98
C ASN A 340 14.20 11.58 -36.68
N LEU A 341 14.34 11.16 -35.41
CA LEU A 341 15.18 10.03 -35.02
C LEU A 341 14.66 8.69 -35.55
N ALA A 342 13.34 8.51 -35.58
CA ALA A 342 12.74 7.30 -36.15
C ALA A 342 12.93 7.25 -37.67
N LYS A 343 12.80 8.39 -38.35
CA LYS A 343 12.99 8.49 -39.80
C LYS A 343 14.44 8.23 -40.23
N SER A 344 15.42 8.75 -39.49
CA SER A 344 16.83 8.46 -39.80
C SER A 344 17.19 6.98 -39.61
N LEU A 345 16.44 6.26 -38.77
CA LEU A 345 16.67 4.84 -38.50
C LEU A 345 16.07 3.93 -39.59
N GLU A 346 15.08 4.43 -40.34
CA GLU A 346 14.49 3.74 -41.50
C GLU A 346 15.35 3.94 -42.76
N ASP A 347 16.02 5.10 -42.91
CA ASP A 347 16.96 5.35 -44.02
C ASP A 347 18.31 4.63 -43.85
N ASP A 348 18.62 4.14 -42.64
CA ASP A 348 19.85 3.38 -42.29
C ASP A 348 19.68 1.84 -42.38
N MET A 349 18.53 1.34 -42.83
CA MET A 349 18.28 -0.08 -43.21
C MET A 349 18.15 -0.23 -44.72
#